data_AF-A0A9N9XXI1-F1
#
_entry.id   AF-A0A9N9XXI1-F1
#
_cell.length_a   1.000
_cell.length_b   1.000
_cell.length_c   1.000
_cell.angle_alpha   90.00
_cell.angle_beta   90.00
_cell.angle_gamma   90.00
#
_symmetry.space_group_name_H-M   'P 1'
#
loop_
_entity.id
_entity.type
_entity.pdbx_description
1 polymer ?
#
loop_
_entity_poly.entity_id
_entity_poly.type
_entity_poly.pdbx_seq_one_letter_code
_entity_poly.pdbx_strand_id
1 'polypeptide(L)'
;MLPSVMFGWTVKENDESQEVVPWEEAFARVAKAQEKASLMQPLALEDLAALSGCCIHLNARVSQFQSWLREPDSKNKLKFTYWNKDLSEMEKTMTQLSNRLAQGGLKQGHMVILPMDDDHFLETRYHFSWPLLCLLYMVQLYTQLVALTVMQETHTILHGEASKTLHARLREAALEVWKCGPYLQSLDAMTGPFPTAPIFATYEIANLEEKEYVLDLVRYLDKYWGNLPRTREEQRLYLSKMALSLTGRDPDTPYF
;
A
#
# COMPACT_ATOMS: atom_id res chain seq x y z
N MET A 1 7.84 -2.00 -34.91
CA MET A 1 8.46 -2.51 -33.66
C MET A 1 8.63 -1.31 -32.74
N LEU A 2 7.72 -1.13 -31.80
CA LEU A 2 7.84 -0.07 -30.79
C LEU A 2 8.66 -0.61 -29.63
N PRO A 3 9.57 0.19 -29.04
CA PRO A 3 10.38 -0.24 -27.92
C PRO A 3 9.46 -0.48 -26.71
N SER A 4 9.53 -1.68 -26.14
CA SER A 4 8.87 -1.99 -24.88
C SER A 4 9.53 -1.18 -23.76
N VAL A 5 8.98 -0.03 -23.43
CA VAL A 5 9.26 0.58 -22.13
C VAL A 5 8.47 -0.23 -21.11
N MET A 6 9.06 -1.35 -20.67
CA MET A 6 8.65 -1.97 -19.43
C MET A 6 8.94 -0.96 -18.33
N PHE A 7 7.92 -0.27 -17.84
CA PHE A 7 7.93 0.25 -16.48
C PHE A 7 7.83 -0.93 -15.52
N GLY A 8 8.85 -1.79 -15.53
CA GLY A 8 9.22 -2.52 -14.35
C GLY A 8 9.80 -1.48 -13.40
N TRP A 9 9.38 -1.51 -12.15
CA TRP A 9 10.24 -1.01 -11.09
C TRP A 9 11.44 -1.97 -11.03
N THR A 10 12.35 -1.90 -12.00
CA THR A 10 13.71 -2.36 -11.77
C THR A 10 14.25 -1.38 -10.76
N VAL A 11 14.16 -1.79 -9.49
CA VAL A 11 14.94 -1.21 -8.39
C VAL A 11 16.36 -1.21 -8.91
N LYS A 12 16.85 -0.04 -9.36
CA LYS A 12 18.27 0.15 -9.55
C LYS A 12 18.88 -0.22 -8.21
N GLU A 13 19.85 -1.12 -8.24
CA GLU A 13 20.75 -1.32 -7.10
C GLU A 13 21.11 0.09 -6.62
N ASN A 14 20.68 0.43 -5.40
CA ASN A 14 20.98 1.71 -4.80
C ASN A 14 22.50 1.69 -4.57
N ASP A 15 23.22 2.20 -5.56
CA ASP A 15 24.62 2.56 -5.40
C ASP A 15 24.70 3.67 -4.36
N GLU A 16 25.37 3.32 -3.27
CA GLU A 16 26.18 4.18 -2.41
C GLU A 16 25.48 5.25 -1.54
N SER A 17 25.60 5.04 -0.22
CA SER A 17 25.76 6.06 0.85
C SER A 17 24.55 6.75 1.49
N GLN A 18 23.30 6.29 1.30
CA GLN A 18 22.25 6.69 2.25
C GLN A 18 22.41 5.91 3.56
N GLU A 19 22.77 6.63 4.63
CA GLU A 19 22.71 6.12 6.00
C GLU A 19 21.36 5.43 6.21
N VAL A 20 21.38 4.10 6.35
CA VAL A 20 20.16 3.31 6.58
C VAL A 20 19.76 3.57 8.04
N VAL A 21 18.99 4.64 8.24
CA VAL A 21 18.39 4.99 9.53
C VAL A 21 17.53 3.80 10.01
N PRO A 22 17.51 3.43 11.30
CA PRO A 22 16.59 2.39 11.78
C PRO A 22 15.13 2.72 11.45
N TRP A 23 14.29 1.73 11.14
CA TRP A 23 12.90 1.98 10.74
C TRP A 23 12.12 2.72 11.83
N GLU A 24 12.46 2.47 13.09
CA GLU A 24 11.90 3.12 14.27
C GLU A 24 12.14 4.64 14.24
N GLU A 25 13.34 5.05 13.84
CA GLU A 25 13.68 6.47 13.73
C GLU A 25 13.03 7.11 12.50
N ALA A 26 12.96 6.39 11.36
CA ALA A 26 12.20 6.85 10.20
C ALA A 26 10.71 7.06 10.56
N PHE A 27 10.13 6.15 11.33
CA PHE A 27 8.73 6.18 11.74
C PHE A 27 8.46 7.29 12.77
N ALA A 28 9.40 7.54 13.68
CA ALA A 28 9.33 8.66 14.61
C ALA A 28 9.34 10.02 13.87
N ARG A 29 10.10 10.14 12.77
CA ARG A 29 10.08 11.33 11.90
C ARG A 29 8.74 11.46 11.16
N VAL A 30 8.17 10.36 10.67
CA VAL A 30 6.82 10.35 10.07
C VAL A 30 5.76 10.77 11.09
N ALA A 31 5.84 10.33 12.35
CA ALA A 31 4.89 10.73 13.39
C ALA A 31 4.84 12.25 13.60
N LYS A 32 5.99 12.94 13.51
CA LYS A 32 6.06 14.41 13.57
C LYS A 32 5.43 15.07 12.34
N ALA A 33 5.71 14.53 11.15
CA ALA A 33 5.10 14.99 9.91
C ALA A 33 3.57 14.82 9.93
N GLN A 34 3.06 13.73 10.51
CA GLN A 34 1.64 13.49 10.68
C GLN A 34 0.97 14.49 11.60
N GLU A 35 1.60 14.86 12.72
CA GLU A 35 1.06 15.87 13.63
C GLU A 35 0.87 17.20 12.88
N LYS A 36 1.88 17.64 12.13
CA LYS A 36 1.79 18.81 11.25
C LYS A 36 0.66 18.67 10.23
N ALA A 37 0.59 17.55 9.52
CA ALA A 37 -0.44 17.31 8.51
C ALA A 37 -1.86 17.33 9.11
N SER A 38 -2.04 16.72 10.28
CA SER A 38 -3.33 16.71 11.00
C SER A 38 -3.76 18.09 11.48
N LEU A 39 -2.82 19.01 11.64
CA LEU A 39 -3.05 20.41 12.01
C LEU A 39 -3.05 21.34 10.78
N MET A 40 -3.01 20.79 9.56
CA MET A 40 -2.89 21.55 8.30
C MET A 40 -1.69 22.51 8.27
N GLN A 41 -0.64 22.18 9.02
CA GLN A 41 0.61 22.93 8.99
C GLN A 41 1.38 22.59 7.70
N PRO A 42 2.13 23.56 7.14
CA PRO A 42 2.98 23.31 5.98
C PRO A 42 3.96 22.17 6.25
N LEU A 43 3.99 21.19 5.34
CA LEU A 43 4.99 20.12 5.37
C LEU A 43 6.27 20.62 4.73
N ALA A 44 7.38 20.49 5.46
CA ALA A 44 8.71 20.77 4.96
C ALA A 44 9.21 19.62 4.08
N LEU A 45 10.27 19.88 3.31
CA LEU A 45 10.95 18.84 2.53
C LEU A 45 11.42 17.66 3.40
N GLU A 46 11.81 17.95 4.65
CA GLU A 46 12.21 16.95 5.65
C GLU A 46 11.06 16.00 6.04
N ASP A 47 9.82 16.51 6.07
CA ASP A 47 8.63 15.71 6.39
C ASP A 47 8.33 14.72 5.23
N LEU A 48 8.53 15.15 3.99
CA LEU A 48 8.43 14.30 2.80
C LEU A 48 9.59 13.29 2.73
N ALA A 49 10.80 13.69 3.13
CA ALA A 49 11.96 12.82 3.21
C ALA A 49 11.77 11.70 4.24
N ALA A 50 11.11 11.97 5.36
CA ALA A 50 10.80 10.95 6.37
C ALA A 50 9.88 9.83 5.83
N LEU A 51 8.86 10.21 5.05
CA LEU A 51 7.95 9.27 4.39
C LEU A 51 8.68 8.46 3.31
N SER A 52 9.51 9.13 2.51
CA SER A 52 10.37 8.47 1.52
C SER A 52 11.31 7.46 2.17
N GLY A 53 11.91 7.81 3.32
CA GLY A 53 12.74 6.90 4.11
C GLY A 53 12.00 5.62 4.52
N CYS A 54 10.75 5.75 4.98
CA CYS A 54 9.93 4.58 5.30
C CYS A 54 9.70 3.67 4.10
N CYS A 55 9.38 4.24 2.94
CA CYS A 55 9.25 3.50 1.67
C CYS A 55 10.56 2.80 1.27
N ILE A 56 11.71 3.45 1.46
CA ILE A 56 13.03 2.85 1.18
C ILE A 56 13.27 1.63 2.07
N HIS A 57 12.99 1.73 3.38
CA HIS A 57 13.14 0.60 4.30
C HIS A 57 12.23 -0.58 3.93
N LEU A 58 10.97 -0.31 3.60
CA LEU A 58 10.04 -1.34 3.12
C LEU A 58 10.53 -2.00 1.85
N ASN A 59 10.99 -1.22 0.87
CA ASN A 59 11.52 -1.74 -0.39
C ASN A 59 12.76 -2.59 -0.18
N ALA A 60 13.64 -2.20 0.76
CA ALA A 60 14.79 -3.01 1.15
C ALA A 60 14.35 -4.35 1.77
N ARG A 61 13.30 -4.34 2.62
CA ARG A 61 12.73 -5.57 3.18
C ARG A 61 12.09 -6.46 2.10
N VAL A 62 11.30 -5.90 1.19
CA VAL A 62 10.71 -6.66 0.07
C VAL A 62 11.80 -7.28 -0.80
N SER A 63 12.86 -6.54 -1.11
CA SER A 63 14.01 -7.05 -1.87
C SER A 63 14.72 -8.19 -1.14
N GLN A 64 14.93 -8.06 0.18
CA GLN A 64 15.47 -9.14 1.03
C GLN A 64 14.55 -10.38 1.02
N PHE A 65 13.24 -10.18 0.93
CA PHE A 65 12.26 -11.28 0.99
C PHE A 65 12.32 -12.08 -0.28
N GLN A 66 12.25 -11.37 -1.40
CA GLN A 66 12.35 -11.93 -2.73
C GLN A 66 13.69 -12.64 -2.95
N SER A 67 14.81 -12.17 -2.36
CA SER A 67 16.08 -12.88 -2.46
C SER A 67 16.06 -14.19 -1.68
N TRP A 68 15.49 -14.22 -0.47
CA TRP A 68 15.38 -15.45 0.32
C TRP A 68 14.42 -16.48 -0.28
N LEU A 69 13.36 -16.03 -0.97
CA LEU A 69 12.46 -16.92 -1.72
C LEU A 69 13.18 -17.69 -2.83
N ARG A 70 14.22 -17.09 -3.44
CA ARG A 70 15.00 -17.71 -4.52
C ARG A 70 16.00 -18.75 -4.00
N GLU A 71 16.28 -18.76 -2.69
CA GLU A 71 17.23 -19.68 -2.04
C GLU A 71 16.55 -20.45 -0.90
N PRO A 72 15.80 -21.54 -1.19
CA PRO A 72 15.09 -22.30 -0.17
C PRO A 72 16.06 -23.17 0.64
N ASP A 73 16.79 -22.58 1.59
CA ASP A 73 17.58 -23.32 2.57
C ASP A 73 16.82 -23.46 3.90
N SER A 74 16.89 -24.65 4.50
CA SER A 74 16.44 -24.98 5.85
C SER A 74 16.89 -23.98 6.92
N LYS A 75 18.01 -23.27 6.71
CA LYS A 75 18.52 -22.18 7.56
C LYS A 75 17.67 -20.89 7.53
N ASN A 76 16.76 -20.74 6.58
CA ASN A 76 15.92 -19.54 6.47
C ASN A 76 14.72 -19.55 7.43
N LYS A 77 14.34 -20.69 8.02
CA LYS A 77 13.20 -20.75 8.97
C LYS A 77 13.41 -19.87 10.22
N LEU A 78 14.61 -19.91 10.81
CA LEU A 78 14.98 -19.05 11.94
C LEU A 78 15.02 -17.56 11.52
N LYS A 79 15.50 -17.27 10.31
CA LYS A 79 15.50 -15.90 9.76
C LYS A 79 14.08 -15.37 9.56
N PHE A 80 13.17 -16.16 9.00
CA PHE A 80 11.76 -15.80 8.84
C PHE A 80 11.05 -15.57 10.18
N THR A 81 11.40 -16.34 11.22
CA THR A 81 10.82 -16.16 12.55
C THR A 81 11.22 -14.81 13.16
N TYR A 82 12.52 -14.48 13.15
CA TYR A 82 13.00 -13.18 13.64
C TYR A 82 12.44 -12.02 12.83
N TRP A 83 12.35 -12.23 11.52
CA TRP A 83 11.82 -11.22 10.62
C TRP A 83 10.34 -10.95 10.80
N ASN A 84 9.53 -11.99 11.01
CA ASN A 84 8.11 -11.83 11.30
C ASN A 84 7.87 -11.05 12.59
N LYS A 85 8.76 -11.17 13.58
CA LYS A 85 8.70 -10.35 14.78
C LYS A 85 8.95 -8.87 14.44
N ASP A 86 10.03 -8.57 13.72
CA ASP A 86 10.38 -7.20 13.31
C ASP A 86 9.28 -6.56 12.43
N LEU A 87 8.78 -7.30 11.42
CA LEU A 87 7.66 -6.85 10.58
C LEU A 87 6.37 -6.66 11.35
N SER A 88 6.09 -7.50 12.36
CA SER A 88 4.92 -7.34 13.21
C SER A 88 5.01 -6.10 14.09
N GLU A 89 6.20 -5.74 14.57
CA GLU A 89 6.42 -4.50 15.35
C GLU A 89 6.29 -3.27 14.45
N MET A 90 6.86 -3.33 13.25
CA MET A 90 6.75 -2.31 12.21
C MET A 90 5.29 -2.08 11.80
N GLU A 91 4.57 -3.15 11.48
CA GLU A 91 3.16 -3.11 11.06
C GLU A 91 2.25 -2.58 12.17
N LYS A 92 2.50 -2.98 13.43
CA LYS A 92 1.78 -2.43 14.59
C LYS A 92 2.02 -0.93 14.74
N THR A 93 3.26 -0.49 14.59
CA THR A 93 3.62 0.93 14.65
C THR A 93 2.95 1.71 13.53
N MET A 94 2.93 1.15 12.31
CA MET A 94 2.27 1.77 11.15
C MET A 94 0.77 1.86 11.32
N THR A 95 0.14 0.81 11.84
CA THR A 95 -1.29 0.84 12.21
C THR A 95 -1.59 1.96 13.20
N GLN A 96 -0.75 2.11 14.24
CA GLN A 96 -0.90 3.18 15.22
C GLN A 96 -0.74 4.57 14.58
N LEU A 97 0.22 4.73 13.68
CA LEU A 97 0.46 5.97 12.96
C LEU A 97 -0.72 6.31 12.03
N SER A 98 -1.20 5.36 11.22
CA SER A 98 -2.38 5.54 10.37
C SER A 98 -3.61 5.93 11.18
N ASN A 99 -3.84 5.25 12.30
CA ASN A 99 -4.97 5.54 13.20
C ASN A 99 -4.85 6.93 13.84
N ARG A 100 -3.65 7.34 14.26
CA ARG A 100 -3.42 8.69 14.80
C ARG A 100 -3.67 9.77 13.75
N LEU A 101 -3.23 9.57 12.51
CA LEU A 101 -3.50 10.50 11.41
C LEU A 101 -5.00 10.61 11.15
N ALA A 102 -5.69 9.47 11.01
CA ALA A 102 -7.13 9.43 10.77
C ALA A 102 -7.92 10.07 11.93
N GLN A 103 -7.64 9.71 13.18
CA GLN A 103 -8.29 10.29 14.36
C GLN A 103 -8.03 11.80 14.49
N GLY A 104 -6.79 12.24 14.23
CA GLY A 104 -6.43 13.65 14.22
C GLY A 104 -7.22 14.41 13.14
N GLY A 105 -7.25 13.88 11.92
CA GLY A 105 -8.02 14.44 10.81
C GLY A 105 -9.52 14.50 11.10
N LEU A 106 -10.11 13.44 11.67
CA LEU A 106 -11.51 13.39 12.07
C LEU A 106 -11.83 14.41 13.15
N LYS A 107 -10.99 14.50 14.18
CA LYS A 107 -11.16 15.44 15.29
C LYS A 107 -11.10 16.91 14.83
N GLN A 108 -10.25 17.19 13.85
CA GLN A 108 -10.05 18.54 13.29
C GLN A 108 -11.03 18.87 12.14
N GLY A 109 -11.81 17.89 11.66
CA GLY A 109 -12.71 18.06 10.51
C GLY A 109 -11.99 18.06 9.15
N HIS A 110 -10.72 17.65 9.10
CA HIS A 110 -9.95 17.50 7.85
C HIS A 110 -10.16 16.16 7.16
N MET A 111 -10.76 15.21 7.87
CA MET A 111 -11.25 13.95 7.35
C MET A 111 -12.68 13.78 7.85
N VAL A 112 -13.58 13.35 6.99
CA VAL A 112 -14.96 13.03 7.37
C VAL A 112 -15.33 11.66 6.79
N ILE A 113 -16.12 10.90 7.55
CA ILE A 113 -16.67 9.63 7.11
C ILE A 113 -18.07 9.90 6.59
N LEU A 114 -18.29 9.60 5.31
CA LEU A 114 -19.58 9.77 4.66
C LEU A 114 -20.15 8.38 4.32
N PRO A 115 -21.48 8.22 4.29
CA PRO A 115 -22.08 7.00 3.78
C PRO A 115 -21.77 6.83 2.27
N MET A 116 -21.68 5.58 1.85
CA MET A 116 -21.83 5.21 0.44
C MET A 116 -23.32 5.13 0.07
N ASP A 117 -23.60 4.99 -1.22
CA ASP A 117 -24.95 4.68 -1.70
C ASP A 117 -25.44 3.36 -1.11
N ASP A 118 -26.76 3.23 -0.95
CA ASP A 118 -27.38 1.99 -0.47
C ASP A 118 -26.91 0.80 -1.35
N ASP A 119 -26.64 -0.34 -0.71
CA ASP A 119 -26.12 -1.59 -1.31
C ASP A 119 -24.63 -1.60 -1.75
N HIS A 120 -23.85 -0.54 -1.54
CA HIS A 120 -22.42 -0.57 -1.83
C HIS A 120 -21.60 -1.29 -0.73
N PHE A 121 -20.74 -2.25 -1.09
CA PHE A 121 -20.01 -3.12 -0.14
C PHE A 121 -19.11 -2.41 0.88
N LEU A 122 -18.61 -1.21 0.57
CA LEU A 122 -17.78 -0.41 1.49
C LEU A 122 -18.54 0.25 2.65
N GLU A 123 -19.86 0.39 2.55
CA GLU A 123 -20.80 1.11 3.47
C GLU A 123 -20.49 2.59 3.71
N THR A 124 -19.22 2.97 3.80
CA THR A 124 -18.71 4.30 4.10
C THR A 124 -17.55 4.64 3.17
N ARG A 125 -17.23 5.92 3.10
CA ARG A 125 -16.09 6.47 2.36
C ARG A 125 -15.49 7.65 3.10
N TYR A 126 -14.26 7.97 2.75
CA TYR A 126 -13.58 9.14 3.26
C TYR A 126 -13.73 10.33 2.32
N HIS A 127 -13.87 11.50 2.93
CA HIS A 127 -13.65 12.78 2.27
C HIS A 127 -12.61 13.56 3.06
N PHE A 128 -11.63 14.13 2.35
CA PHE A 128 -10.51 14.85 2.94
C PHE A 128 -10.60 16.33 2.58
N SER A 129 -10.20 17.22 3.49
CA SER A 129 -10.14 18.65 3.20
C SER A 129 -8.98 19.03 2.27
N TRP A 130 -8.02 18.13 2.06
CA TRP A 130 -6.82 18.39 1.26
C TRP A 130 -6.24 17.11 0.62
N PRO A 131 -5.88 17.11 -0.68
CA PRO A 131 -5.31 15.94 -1.35
C PRO A 131 -4.05 15.37 -0.72
N LEU A 132 -3.17 16.21 -0.15
CA LEU A 132 -1.95 15.70 0.51
C LEU A 132 -2.29 14.84 1.72
N LEU A 133 -3.36 15.12 2.46
CA LEU A 133 -3.76 14.29 3.59
C LEU A 133 -4.18 12.88 3.14
N CYS A 134 -4.96 12.81 2.05
CA CYS A 134 -5.33 11.53 1.43
C CYS A 134 -4.09 10.76 0.95
N LEU A 135 -3.14 11.45 0.32
CA LEU A 135 -1.88 10.85 -0.15
C LEU A 135 -1.07 10.25 1.00
N LEU A 136 -0.90 11.02 2.09
CA LEU A 136 -0.17 10.58 3.28
C LEU A 136 -0.80 9.34 3.91
N TYR A 137 -2.13 9.34 4.02
CA TYR A 137 -2.88 8.22 4.56
C TYR A 137 -2.74 6.97 3.69
N MET A 138 -2.87 7.11 2.37
CA MET A 138 -2.69 6.02 1.40
C MET A 138 -1.28 5.41 1.42
N VAL A 139 -0.23 6.24 1.57
CA VAL A 139 1.16 5.75 1.68
C VAL A 139 1.36 4.93 2.96
N GLN A 140 0.73 5.33 4.07
CA GLN A 140 0.80 4.58 5.33
C GLN A 140 0.04 3.25 5.24
N LEU A 141 -1.15 3.25 4.63
CA LEU A 141 -1.88 2.02 4.35
C LEU A 141 -1.07 1.08 3.44
N TYR A 142 -0.41 1.60 2.41
CA TYR A 142 0.44 0.78 1.55
C TYR A 142 1.62 0.17 2.30
N THR A 143 2.25 0.95 3.17
CA THR A 143 3.31 0.45 4.05
C THR A 143 2.83 -0.71 4.92
N GLN A 144 1.63 -0.58 5.49
CA GLN A 144 1.00 -1.62 6.29
C GLN A 144 0.68 -2.86 5.44
N LEU A 145 0.12 -2.69 4.24
CA LEU A 145 -0.18 -3.77 3.31
C LEU A 145 1.08 -4.58 2.97
N VAL A 146 2.18 -3.91 2.60
CA VAL A 146 3.45 -4.58 2.29
C VAL A 146 3.94 -5.44 3.45
N ALA A 147 3.96 -4.89 4.67
CA ALA A 147 4.40 -5.64 5.84
C ALA A 147 3.50 -6.86 6.12
N LEU A 148 2.18 -6.69 6.01
CA LEU A 148 1.21 -7.77 6.18
C LEU A 148 1.36 -8.87 5.11
N THR A 149 1.56 -8.50 3.84
CA THR A 149 1.78 -9.47 2.75
C THR A 149 3.04 -10.28 2.99
N VAL A 150 4.16 -9.63 3.34
CA VAL A 150 5.40 -10.37 3.63
C VAL A 150 5.21 -11.33 4.82
N MET A 151 4.54 -10.89 5.89
CA MET A 151 4.23 -11.77 7.03
C MET A 151 3.32 -12.94 6.65
N GLN A 152 2.35 -12.73 5.76
CA GLN A 152 1.45 -13.78 5.29
C GLN A 152 2.20 -14.85 4.49
N GLU A 153 3.10 -14.43 3.60
CA GLU A 153 3.91 -15.36 2.81
C GLU A 153 4.88 -16.16 3.68
N THR A 154 5.60 -15.49 4.57
CA THR A 154 6.53 -16.18 5.49
C THR A 154 5.78 -17.13 6.43
N HIS A 155 4.58 -16.76 6.90
CA HIS A 155 3.74 -17.66 7.68
C HIS A 155 3.37 -18.91 6.87
N THR A 156 2.94 -18.72 5.62
CA THR A 156 2.61 -19.84 4.71
C THR A 156 3.81 -20.76 4.51
N ILE A 157 5.02 -20.22 4.34
CA ILE A 157 6.26 -20.98 4.20
C ILE A 157 6.62 -21.76 5.48
N LEU A 158 6.41 -21.15 6.65
CA LEU A 158 6.78 -21.75 7.93
C LEU A 158 5.81 -22.84 8.37
N HIS A 159 4.51 -22.65 8.12
CA HIS A 159 3.44 -23.48 8.66
C HIS A 159 2.73 -24.34 7.60
N GLY A 160 2.97 -24.09 6.32
CA GLY A 160 2.33 -24.81 5.21
C GLY A 160 0.90 -24.36 4.91
N GLU A 161 0.37 -23.37 5.63
CA GLU A 161 -0.98 -22.85 5.47
C GLU A 161 -1.03 -21.34 5.64
N ALA A 162 -2.04 -20.71 5.03
CA ALA A 162 -2.29 -19.27 5.11
C ALA A 162 -2.88 -18.88 6.49
N SER A 163 -2.37 -17.80 7.10
CA SER A 163 -2.92 -17.29 8.37
C SER A 163 -4.23 -16.54 8.14
N LYS A 164 -5.31 -17.02 8.78
CA LYS A 164 -6.62 -16.35 8.76
C LYS A 164 -6.57 -14.96 9.39
N THR A 165 -5.78 -14.81 10.47
CA THR A 165 -5.65 -13.54 11.19
C THR A 165 -4.92 -12.50 10.36
N LEU A 166 -3.81 -12.86 9.72
CA LEU A 166 -3.07 -11.93 8.86
C LEU A 166 -3.91 -11.58 7.61
N HIS A 167 -4.63 -12.55 7.05
CA HIS A 167 -5.55 -12.30 5.94
C HIS A 167 -6.68 -11.33 6.32
N ALA A 168 -7.32 -11.50 7.48
CA ALA A 168 -8.34 -10.57 7.95
C ALA A 168 -7.81 -9.13 8.08
N ARG A 169 -6.58 -8.97 8.57
CA ARG A 169 -5.92 -7.66 8.68
C ARG A 169 -5.54 -7.06 7.32
N LEU A 170 -5.13 -7.89 6.36
CA LEU A 170 -4.93 -7.46 4.97
C LEU A 170 -6.25 -6.92 4.39
N ARG A 171 -7.34 -7.65 4.60
CA ARG A 171 -8.69 -7.26 4.17
C ARG A 171 -9.13 -5.93 4.77
N GLU A 172 -8.94 -5.73 6.08
CA GLU A 172 -9.20 -4.46 6.75
C GLU A 172 -8.41 -3.31 6.11
N ALA A 173 -7.09 -3.48 5.91
CA ALA A 173 -6.25 -2.45 5.30
C ALA A 173 -6.66 -2.13 3.85
N ALA A 174 -7.10 -3.12 3.06
CA ALA A 174 -7.60 -2.87 1.71
C ALA A 174 -8.92 -2.10 1.70
N LEU A 175 -9.86 -2.43 2.58
CA LEU A 175 -11.11 -1.68 2.71
C LEU A 175 -10.82 -0.20 3.02
N GLU A 176 -9.84 0.08 3.87
CA GLU A 176 -9.40 1.45 4.16
C GLU A 176 -8.81 2.18 2.94
N VAL A 177 -8.03 1.47 2.10
CA VAL A 177 -7.54 1.99 0.82
C VAL A 177 -8.71 2.31 -0.11
N TRP A 178 -9.68 1.41 -0.22
CA TRP A 178 -10.84 1.56 -1.10
C TRP A 178 -11.77 2.69 -0.65
N LYS A 179 -11.93 2.91 0.66
CA LYS A 179 -12.68 4.08 1.19
C LYS A 179 -12.11 5.43 0.74
N CYS A 180 -10.82 5.49 0.34
CA CYS A 180 -10.22 6.68 -0.24
C CYS A 180 -10.60 6.89 -1.72
N GLY A 181 -11.01 5.83 -2.42
CA GLY A 181 -11.31 5.82 -3.86
C GLY A 181 -12.29 6.91 -4.31
N PRO A 182 -13.46 7.08 -3.68
CA PRO A 182 -14.44 8.09 -4.09
C PRO A 182 -13.91 9.52 -3.96
N TYR A 183 -13.09 9.80 -2.95
CA TYR A 183 -12.43 11.10 -2.83
C TYR A 183 -11.45 11.32 -3.98
N LEU A 184 -10.60 10.33 -4.29
CA LEU A 184 -9.68 10.41 -5.42
C LEU A 184 -10.41 10.64 -6.74
N GLN A 185 -11.57 10.00 -6.92
CA GLN A 185 -12.42 10.22 -8.09
C GLN A 185 -13.04 11.62 -8.13
N SER A 186 -13.23 12.28 -6.98
CA SER A 186 -13.73 13.65 -6.93
C SER A 186 -12.67 14.73 -7.23
N LEU A 187 -11.39 14.35 -7.26
CA LEU A 187 -10.31 15.27 -7.60
C LEU A 187 -10.28 15.47 -9.12
N ASP A 188 -10.52 16.70 -9.56
CA ASP A 188 -10.33 17.08 -10.96
C ASP A 188 -8.87 16.85 -11.41
N ALA A 189 -8.67 16.80 -12.73
CA ALA A 189 -7.42 16.54 -13.46
C ALA A 189 -6.15 17.31 -13.03
N MET A 190 -6.28 18.29 -12.11
CA MET A 190 -5.21 19.22 -11.73
C MET A 190 -4.29 18.73 -10.62
N THR A 191 -4.63 17.64 -9.94
CA THR A 191 -3.71 17.02 -8.98
C THR A 191 -2.87 15.98 -9.70
N GLY A 192 -1.54 16.14 -9.68
CA GLY A 192 -0.56 15.29 -10.37
C GLY A 192 -0.63 13.79 -10.01
N PRO A 193 0.34 12.98 -10.45
CA PRO A 193 0.25 11.52 -10.34
C PRO A 193 0.02 11.07 -8.88
N PHE A 194 -1.14 10.45 -8.64
CA PHE A 194 -1.45 9.76 -7.39
C PHE A 194 -0.70 8.41 -7.33
N PRO A 195 -0.21 7.99 -6.16
CA PRO A 195 0.35 6.67 -5.97
C PRO A 195 -0.78 5.64 -6.14
N THR A 196 -0.74 4.89 -7.23
CA THR A 196 -1.66 3.78 -7.52
C THR A 196 -1.19 2.44 -6.97
N ALA A 197 0.07 2.35 -6.56
CA ALA A 197 0.62 1.14 -5.93
C ALA A 197 -0.23 0.61 -4.74
N PRO A 198 -0.73 1.46 -3.81
CA PRO A 198 -1.64 0.99 -2.76
C PRO A 198 -2.89 0.31 -3.31
N ILE A 199 -3.46 0.86 -4.40
CA ILE A 199 -4.68 0.33 -5.03
C ILE A 199 -4.37 -1.01 -5.71
N PHE A 200 -3.29 -1.10 -6.48
CA PHE A 200 -2.89 -2.34 -7.14
C PHE A 200 -2.61 -3.48 -6.16
N ALA A 201 -1.95 -3.19 -5.03
CA ALA A 201 -1.63 -4.19 -4.02
C ALA A 201 -2.87 -4.86 -3.42
N THR A 202 -4.00 -4.15 -3.36
CA THR A 202 -5.25 -4.68 -2.81
C THR A 202 -6.03 -5.60 -3.76
N TYR A 203 -5.70 -5.60 -5.05
CA TYR A 203 -6.43 -6.40 -6.06
C TYR A 203 -6.32 -7.91 -5.80
N GLU A 204 -5.22 -8.34 -5.19
CA GLU A 204 -4.95 -9.74 -4.86
C GLU A 204 -5.88 -10.29 -3.77
N ILE A 205 -6.28 -9.47 -2.81
CA ILE A 205 -7.17 -9.87 -1.72
C ILE A 205 -8.65 -9.51 -1.96
N ALA A 206 -8.96 -9.04 -3.16
CA ALA A 206 -10.29 -8.64 -3.56
C ALA A 206 -11.10 -9.84 -4.08
N ASN A 207 -12.38 -9.90 -3.70
CA ASN A 207 -13.34 -10.81 -4.34
C ASN A 207 -13.72 -10.31 -5.75
N LEU A 208 -14.59 -11.03 -6.47
CA LEU A 208 -14.95 -10.67 -7.85
C LEU A 208 -15.57 -9.27 -7.97
N GLU A 209 -16.51 -8.92 -7.09
CA GLU A 209 -17.16 -7.60 -7.10
C GLU A 209 -16.15 -6.49 -6.78
N GLU A 210 -15.31 -6.71 -5.78
CA GLU A 210 -14.28 -5.77 -5.33
C GLU A 210 -13.18 -5.59 -6.38
N LYS A 211 -12.81 -6.63 -7.12
CA LYS A 211 -11.87 -6.54 -8.25
C LYS A 211 -12.40 -5.61 -9.32
N GLU A 212 -13.69 -5.67 -9.64
CA GLU A 212 -14.32 -4.75 -10.59
C GLU A 212 -14.31 -3.30 -10.06
N TYR A 213 -14.58 -3.10 -8.76
CA TYR A 213 -14.45 -1.79 -8.12
C TYR A 213 -13.03 -1.22 -8.24
N VAL A 214 -12.01 -2.02 -7.91
CA VAL A 214 -10.60 -1.61 -8.01
C VAL A 214 -10.24 -1.27 -9.46
N LEU A 215 -10.71 -2.07 -10.42
CA LEU A 215 -10.49 -1.83 -11.84
C LEU A 215 -11.13 -0.51 -12.31
N ASP A 216 -12.36 -0.22 -11.89
CA ASP A 216 -13.03 1.03 -12.24
C ASP A 216 -12.36 2.26 -11.59
N LEU A 217 -11.83 2.10 -10.36
CA LEU A 217 -11.03 3.13 -9.69
C LEU A 217 -9.73 3.42 -10.47
N VAL A 218 -8.94 2.40 -10.81
CA VAL A 218 -7.71 2.58 -11.59
C VAL A 218 -8.03 3.19 -12.96
N ARG A 219 -9.09 2.72 -13.63
CA ARG A 219 -9.52 3.28 -14.92
C ARG A 219 -9.85 4.75 -14.83
N TYR A 220 -10.49 5.19 -13.75
CA TYR A 220 -10.74 6.60 -13.51
C TYR A 220 -9.44 7.40 -13.42
N LEU A 221 -8.50 6.93 -12.60
CA LEU A 221 -7.22 7.59 -12.37
C LEU A 221 -6.35 7.63 -13.64
N ASP A 222 -6.40 6.58 -14.45
CA ASP A 222 -5.64 6.49 -15.70
C ASP A 222 -6.15 7.39 -16.83
N LYS A 223 -7.38 7.94 -16.75
CA LYS A 223 -7.91 8.87 -17.76
C LYS A 223 -6.95 10.03 -18.08
N TYR A 224 -6.08 10.37 -17.12
CA TYR A 224 -5.11 11.46 -17.24
C TYR A 224 -3.70 11.00 -17.62
N TRP A 225 -3.39 9.70 -17.50
CA TRP A 225 -2.06 9.16 -17.80
C TRP A 225 -2.02 8.35 -19.11
N GLY A 226 -3.13 7.72 -19.49
CA GLY A 226 -3.28 6.98 -20.74
C GLY A 226 -2.42 5.71 -20.82
N ASN A 227 -2.14 5.07 -19.68
CA ASN A 227 -1.28 3.89 -19.60
C ASN A 227 -2.06 2.56 -19.59
N LEU A 228 -3.37 2.57 -19.35
CA LEU A 228 -4.16 1.35 -19.33
C LEU A 228 -4.46 0.81 -20.74
N PRO A 229 -4.51 -0.52 -20.89
CA PRO A 229 -5.05 -1.16 -22.09
C PRO A 229 -6.49 -0.73 -22.39
N ARG A 230 -6.91 -0.91 -23.65
CA ARG A 230 -8.23 -0.44 -24.12
C ARG A 230 -9.38 -1.35 -23.70
N THR A 231 -9.15 -2.66 -23.63
CA THR A 231 -10.21 -3.63 -23.32
C THR A 231 -10.25 -3.96 -21.83
N ARG A 232 -11.43 -4.33 -21.31
CA ARG A 232 -11.61 -4.63 -19.88
C ARG A 232 -10.84 -5.89 -19.48
N GLU A 233 -10.79 -6.89 -20.35
CA GLU A 233 -10.02 -8.12 -20.16
C GLU A 233 -8.50 -7.84 -20.08
N GLU A 234 -7.95 -7.01 -20.98
CA GLU A 234 -6.54 -6.61 -20.89
C GLU A 234 -6.25 -5.77 -19.64
N GLN A 235 -7.20 -4.93 -19.21
CA GLN A 235 -7.08 -4.17 -17.96
C GLN A 235 -7.03 -5.12 -16.74
N ARG A 236 -7.87 -6.16 -16.70
CA ARG A 236 -7.80 -7.18 -15.63
C ARG A 236 -6.43 -7.85 -15.60
N LEU A 237 -5.94 -8.30 -16.76
CA LEU A 237 -4.60 -8.91 -16.87
C LEU A 237 -3.49 -7.96 -16.44
N TYR A 238 -3.61 -6.68 -16.79
CA TYR A 238 -2.67 -5.65 -16.36
C TYR A 238 -2.69 -5.46 -14.85
N LEU A 239 -3.86 -5.32 -14.24
CA LEU A 239 -4.00 -5.22 -12.77
C LEU A 239 -3.47 -6.47 -12.08
N SER A 240 -3.78 -7.67 -12.60
CA SER A 240 -3.27 -8.92 -12.06
C SER A 240 -1.74 -8.94 -12.06
N LYS A 241 -1.11 -8.52 -13.18
CA LYS A 241 0.35 -8.43 -13.30
C LYS A 241 0.95 -7.40 -12.33
N MET A 242 0.30 -6.24 -12.15
CA MET A 242 0.77 -5.21 -11.23
C MET A 242 0.67 -5.69 -9.78
N ALA A 243 -0.45 -6.31 -9.39
CA ALA A 243 -0.64 -6.89 -8.07
C ALA A 243 0.40 -7.98 -7.79
N LEU A 244 0.64 -8.90 -8.73
CA LEU A 244 1.69 -9.91 -8.63
C LEU A 244 3.09 -9.30 -8.46
N SER A 245 3.37 -8.21 -9.19
CA SER A 245 4.68 -7.55 -9.09
C SER A 245 4.91 -6.91 -7.72
N LEU A 246 3.85 -6.44 -7.06
CA LEU A 246 3.90 -5.79 -5.75
C LEU A 246 3.84 -6.77 -4.58
N THR A 247 3.03 -7.83 -4.71
CA THR A 247 2.73 -8.78 -3.64
C THR A 247 3.51 -10.09 -3.75
N GLY A 248 3.98 -10.43 -4.96
CA GLY A 248 4.62 -11.71 -5.24
C GLY A 248 3.64 -12.88 -5.43
N ARG A 249 2.31 -12.65 -5.36
CA ARG A 249 1.28 -13.67 -5.51
C ARG A 249 0.43 -13.48 -6.77
N ASP A 250 0.01 -14.59 -7.36
CA ASP A 250 -0.94 -14.56 -8.47
C ASP A 250 -2.35 -14.25 -7.92
N PRO A 251 -2.92 -13.08 -8.25
CA PRO A 251 -4.21 -12.66 -7.73
C PRO A 251 -5.39 -13.49 -8.25
N ASP A 252 -5.18 -14.30 -9.28
CA ASP A 252 -6.19 -15.22 -9.82
C ASP A 252 -6.10 -16.61 -9.17
N THR A 253 -5.12 -16.84 -8.29
CA THR A 253 -5.09 -18.01 -7.40
C THR A 253 -5.96 -17.73 -6.17
N PRO A 254 -6.94 -18.61 -5.83
CA PRO A 254 -7.76 -18.44 -4.65
C PRO A 254 -6.91 -18.33 -3.38
N TYR A 255 -7.20 -17.34 -2.55
CA TYR A 255 -6.57 -17.20 -1.22
C TYR A 255 -6.93 -18.36 -0.28
N PHE A 256 -8.05 -19.05 -0.57
CA PHE A 256 -8.57 -20.26 0.07
C PHE A 256 -9.44 -21.05 -0.92
#